data_AF-A0A2A4UCG5-F1
#
_entry.id   AF-A0A2A4UCG5-F1
#
_cell.length_a   1.000
_cell.length_b   1.000
_cell.length_c   1.000
_cell.angle_alpha   90.00
_cell.angle_beta   90.00
_cell.angle_gamma   90.00
#
_symmetry.space_group_name_H-M   'P 1'
#
loop_
_entity.id
_entity.type
_entity.pdbx_description
1 polymer ?
#
loop_
_entity_poly.entity_id
_entity_poly.type
_entity_poly.pdbx_seq_one_letter_code
_entity_poly.pdbx_strand_id
1 'polypeptide(L)' 'MVGNGHPYLETGYSMLEEGEVNAQSLRFELRRYLIVDPDGETIGTAKTLLQAQSFLKNLLDSAPRA' A
#
# COMPACT_ATOMS: atom_id res chain seq x y z
N MET A 1 -4.35 3.25 -12.04
CA MET A 1 -5.67 3.32 -11.38
C MET A 1 -5.53 2.71 -9.99
N VAL A 2 -6.28 3.19 -9.00
CA VAL A 2 -6.32 2.55 -7.67
C VAL A 2 -7.50 1.60 -7.60
N GLY A 3 -7.26 0.34 -7.26
CA GLY A 3 -8.28 -0.70 -7.13
C GLY A 3 -8.91 -0.68 -5.75
N ASN A 4 -8.21 -1.23 -4.75
CA ASN A 4 -8.62 -1.23 -3.35
C ASN A 4 -7.59 -0.53 -2.45
N GLY A 5 -8.05 -0.07 -1.29
CA GLY A 5 -7.21 0.43 -0.21
C GLY A 5 -7.27 -0.49 1.01
N HIS A 6 -6.11 -0.76 1.60
CA HIS A 6 -5.96 -1.59 2.80
C HIS A 6 -5.41 -0.71 3.94
N PRO A 7 -6.23 -0.34 4.94
CA PRO A 7 -5.73 0.40 6.10
C PRO A 7 -4.75 -0.46 6.91
N TYR A 8 -3.72 0.16 7.48
CA TYR A 8 -2.75 -0.54 8.32
C TYR A 8 -2.99 -0.24 9.80
N LEU A 9 -3.75 -1.13 10.46
CA LEU A 9 -4.09 -1.01 11.88
C LEU A 9 -4.67 0.39 12.21
N GLU A 10 -4.43 0.90 13.41
CA GLU A 10 -4.84 2.25 13.85
C GLU A 10 -3.71 3.28 13.68
N THR A 11 -2.90 3.13 12.63
CA THR A 11 -1.69 3.97 12.43
C THR A 11 -1.90 5.15 11.48
N GLY A 12 -3.01 5.16 10.74
CA GLY A 12 -3.29 6.13 9.67
C GLY A 12 -2.61 5.80 8.33
N TYR A 13 -1.64 4.88 8.31
CA TYR A 13 -1.03 4.41 7.07
C TYR A 13 -1.99 3.52 6.28
N SER A 14 -1.85 3.54 4.95
CA SER A 14 -2.64 2.70 4.05
C SER A 14 -1.81 2.11 2.92
N MET A 15 -2.27 0.99 2.37
CA MET A 15 -1.66 0.32 1.23
C MET A 15 -2.67 0.30 0.09
N LEU A 16 -2.37 1.00 -1.01
CA LEU A 16 -3.27 1.13 -2.14
C LEU A 16 -2.85 0.20 -3.28
N GLU A 17 -3.78 -0.60 -3.79
CA GLU A 17 -3.57 -1.42 -4.98
C GLU A 17 -3.47 -0.52 -6.21
N GLU A 18 -2.28 -0.43 -6.81
CA GLU A 18 -2.08 0.23 -8.09
C GLU A 18 -2.05 -0.81 -9.21
N GLY A 19 -2.84 -0.55 -10.23
CA GLY A 19 -2.93 -1.42 -11.38
C GLY A 19 -3.67 -0.77 -12.54
N GLU A 20 -4.04 -1.63 -13.49
CA GLU A 20 -4.74 -1.26 -14.71
C GLU A 20 -5.88 -2.23 -15.01
N VAL A 21 -6.89 -1.76 -15.75
CA VAL A 21 -7.93 -2.66 -16.26
C VAL A 21 -7.43 -3.24 -17.57
N ASN A 22 -7.37 -4.56 -17.65
CA ASN A 22 -7.10 -5.25 -18.91
C ASN A 22 -8.31 -5.07 -19.83
N ALA A 23 -8.11 -4.43 -20.98
CA ALA A 23 -9.20 -4.10 -21.91
C ALA A 23 -9.89 -5.32 -22.55
N GLN A 24 -9.22 -6.49 -22.57
CA GLN A 24 -9.77 -7.72 -23.15
C GLN A 24 -10.59 -8.51 -22.12
N SER A 25 -10.04 -8.67 -20.91
CA SER A 25 -10.69 -9.45 -19.84
C SER A 25 -11.63 -8.62 -18.97
N LEU A 26 -11.52 -7.29 -19.06
CA LEU A 26 -12.21 -6.30 -18.22
C LEU A 26 -11.94 -6.48 -16.72
N ARG A 27 -10.85 -7.17 -16.37
CA ARG A 27 -10.43 -7.39 -14.98
C ARG A 27 -9.35 -6.39 -14.59
N PHE A 28 -9.35 -6.01 -13.33
CA PHE A 28 -8.25 -5.26 -12.74
C PHE A 28 -7.04 -6.16 -12.56
N GLU A 29 -5.91 -5.77 -13.16
CA GLU A 29 -4.63 -6.41 -12.99
C GLU A 29 -3.78 -5.58 -12.03
N LEU A 30 -3.55 -6.14 -10.85
CA LEU A 30 -2.71 -5.56 -9.82
C LEU A 30 -1.24 -5.52 -10.28
N ARG A 31 -0.60 -4.35 -10.25
CA ARG A 31 0.80 -4.15 -10.61
C ARG A 31 1.71 -4.05 -9.38
N ARG A 32 1.27 -3.32 -8.37
CA ARG A 32 1.99 -3.11 -7.09
C ARG A 32 1.06 -2.51 -6.03
N TYR A 33 1.58 -2.39 -4.82
CA TYR A 33 0.98 -1.64 -3.73
C TYR A 33 1.75 -0.33 -3.55
N LEU A 34 1.03 0.78 -3.40
CA LEU A 34 1.55 2.05 -2.92
C LEU A 34 1.38 2.09 -1.42
N ILE A 35 2.41 2.51 -0.70
CA ILE A 35 2.39 2.67 0.75
C ILE A 35 2.25 4.15 1.02
N VAL A 36 1.14 4.52 1.66
CA VAL A 36 0.71 5.90 1.84
C VAL A 36 0.69 6.22 3.34
N ASP A 37 1.26 7.37 3.69
CA ASP A 37 1.29 7.86 5.07
C ASP A 37 -0.04 8.53 5.48
N PRO A 38 -0.21 8.92 6.76
CA PRO A 38 -1.43 9.57 7.23
C PRO A 38 -1.74 10.91 6.56
N ASP A 39 -0.73 11.58 6.00
CA ASP A 39 -0.88 12.86 5.28
C ASP A 39 -1.31 12.65 3.81
N GLY A 40 -1.33 11.40 3.34
CA GLY A 40 -1.74 11.02 2.00
C GLY A 40 -0.57 10.92 1.01
N GLU A 41 0.67 11.03 1.48
CA GLU A 41 1.86 10.97 0.64
C GLU A 41 2.32 9.52 0.42
N THR A 42 2.74 9.21 -0.81
CA THR A 42 3.27 7.88 -1.13
C THR A 42 4.74 7.80 -0.69
N ILE A 43 4.98 7.05 0.37
CA ILE A 43 6.31 6.90 0.99
C ILE A 43 7.05 5.63 0.54
N GLY A 44 6.38 4.73 -0.18
CA GLY A 44 6.99 3.49 -0.64
C GLY A 44 6.12 2.71 -1.62
N THR A 45 6.69 1.67 -2.21
CA THR A 45 5.95 0.72 -3.05
C THR A 45 6.41 -0.71 -2.82
N ALA A 46 5.52 -1.66 -3.05
CA ALA A 46 5.80 -3.09 -2.86
C ALA A 46 5.11 -3.94 -3.93
N LYS A 47 5.69 -5.10 -4.29
CA LYS A 47 5.06 -5.99 -5.29
C LYS A 47 3.92 -6.80 -4.72
N THR A 48 3.91 -7.04 -3.42
CA THR A 48 2.87 -7.83 -2.73
C THR A 48 2.40 -7.11 -1.47
N LEU A 49 1.19 -7.46 -1.01
CA LEU A 49 0.63 -6.91 0.21
C LEU A 49 1.51 -7.24 1.42
N LEU A 50 2.03 -8.47 1.49
CA LEU A 50 2.92 -8.89 2.56
C LEU A 50 4.22 -8.06 2.62
N GLN A 51 4.77 -7.69 1.46
CA GLN A 51 5.94 -6.82 1.41
C GLN A 51 5.59 -5.40 1.89
N ALA A 52 4.42 -4.87 1.51
CA ALA A 52 3.95 -3.57 2.00
C ALA A 52 3.75 -3.57 3.53
N GLN A 53 3.13 -4.63 4.06
CA GLN A 53 2.94 -4.81 5.50
C GLN A 53 4.26 -4.95 6.25
N SER A 54 5.23 -5.68 5.69
CA SER A 54 6.57 -5.81 6.27
C SER A 54 7.31 -4.48 6.29
N PHE A 55 7.18 -3.67 5.23
CA PHE A 55 7.74 -2.33 5.19
C PHE A 55 7.17 -1.45 6.30
N LEU A 56 5.84 -1.37 6.42
CA LEU A 56 5.19 -0.56 7.46
C LEU A 56 5.52 -1.06 8.86
N LYS A 57 5.56 -2.37 9.07
CA LYS A 57 5.98 -2.95 10.35
C LYS A 57 7.38 -2.47 10.73
N ASN A 58 8.34 -2.60 9.81
CA ASN A 58 9.72 -2.19 10.07
C ASN A 58 9.83 -0.67 10.29
N LEU A 59 9.13 0.14 9.50
CA LEU A 59 9.09 1.58 9.64
C LEU A 59 8.62 2.00 11.04
N LEU A 60 7.51 1.41 11.50
CA LEU A 60 6.88 1.74 12.77
C LEU A 60 7.64 1.17 13.98
N ASP A 61 8.29 0.01 13.83
CA ASP A 61 9.19 -0.53 14.85
C ASP A 61 10.47 0.30 15.01
N SER A 62 10.89 1.00 13.95
CA SER A 62 12.08 1.87 13.92
C SER A 62 11.80 3.29 14.42
N ALA A 63 10.53 3.70 14.48
CA ALA A 63 10.15 5.00 15.01
C ALA A 63 10.31 4.99 16.54
N PRO A 64 11.01 5.98 17.14
CA PRO A 64 11.08 6.06 18.59
C PRO A 64 9.66 6.19 19.14
N ARG A 65 9.28 5.27 20.04
CA ARG A 65 8.07 5.44 20.84
C ARG A 65 8.24 6.73 21.65
N ALA A 66 7.48 7.75 21.28
CA ALA A 66 7.37 9.00 22.04
C ALA A 66 6.78 8.72 23.43
#